data_AF-A0A7C7N0J2-F1
#
_entry.id   AF-A0A7C7N0J2-F1
#
_cell.length_a   1.000
_cell.length_b   1.000
_cell.length_c   1.000
_cell.angle_alpha   90.00
_cell.angle_beta   90.00
_cell.angle_gamma   90.00
#
_symmetry.space_group_name_H-M   'P 1'
#
loop_
_entity.id
_entity.type
_entity.pdbx_description
1 polymer ?
#
loop_
_entity_poly.entity_id
_entity_poly.type
_entity_poly.pdbx_seq_one_letter_code
_entity_poly.pdbx_strand_id
1 'polypeptide(L)'
;LIDIILAMFLIPLGKMLVASVFINVLLMLFNLLPIPPLDGGRIAVGLLPYQQARTLSGLEPYGMMIVIILIAFDGQLQIMSTFFWPLVNLAMMAILSGTLG
;
A
#
# COMPACT_ATOMS: atom_id res chain seq x y z
N LEU A 1 13.58 -31.22 22.22
CA LEU A 1 12.34 -31.63 21.52
C LEU A 1 11.30 -30.51 21.56
N ILE A 2 10.99 -29.96 22.74
CA ILE A 2 10.03 -28.86 22.93
C ILE A 2 10.45 -27.58 22.16
N ASP A 3 11.72 -27.18 22.21
CA ASP A 3 12.20 -25.98 21.50
C ASP A 3 12.08 -26.10 19.97
N ILE A 4 12.25 -27.30 19.42
CA ILE A 4 12.13 -27.58 17.99
C ILE A 4 10.67 -27.46 17.55
N ILE A 5 9.75 -28.04 18.33
CA ILE A 5 8.32 -27.94 18.08
C ILE A 5 7.88 -26.48 18.19
N LEU A 6 8.34 -25.76 19.23
CA LEU A 6 8.05 -24.35 19.43
C LEU A 6 8.52 -23.51 18.23
N ALA A 7 9.75 -23.73 17.76
CA ALA A 7 10.31 -23.04 16.59
C ALA A 7 9.53 -23.32 15.30
N MET A 8 9.04 -24.55 15.10
CA MET A 8 8.20 -24.91 13.95
C MET A 8 6.89 -24.13 13.89
N PHE A 9 6.34 -23.68 15.02
CA PHE A 9 5.10 -22.89 15.05
C PHE A 9 5.37 -21.38 15.18
N LEU A 10 6.30 -20.95 16.03
CA LEU A 10 6.57 -19.53 16.26
C LEU A 10 7.16 -18.83 15.04
N ILE A 11 8.08 -19.49 14.32
CA ILE A 11 8.74 -18.88 13.15
C ILE A 11 7.74 -18.56 12.03
N PRO A 12 6.89 -19.49 11.55
CA PRO A 12 5.90 -19.15 10.52
C PRO A 12 4.84 -18.19 11.04
N LEU A 13 4.41 -18.30 12.30
CA LEU A 13 3.42 -17.37 12.87
C LEU A 13 3.95 -15.93 12.89
N GLY A 14 5.19 -15.72 13.33
CA GLY A 14 5.85 -14.42 13.29
C GLY A 14 5.96 -13.86 11.87
N LYS A 15 6.31 -14.72 10.89
CA LYS A 15 6.35 -14.32 9.48
C LYS A 15 4.97 -13.93 8.93
N MET A 16 3.92 -14.65 9.29
CA MET A 16 2.54 -14.34 8.89
C MET A 16 2.07 -13.00 9.47
N LEU A 17 2.38 -12.71 10.73
CA LEU A 17 2.06 -11.44 11.36
C LEU A 17 2.75 -10.27 10.65
N VAL A 18 4.06 -10.39 10.41
CA VAL A 18 4.82 -9.37 9.68
C VAL A 18 4.27 -9.19 8.26
N ALA A 19 3.95 -10.28 7.57
CA ALA A 19 3.35 -10.23 6.24
C ALA A 19 1.96 -9.56 6.25
N SER A 20 1.14 -9.81 7.26
CA SER A 20 -0.18 -9.18 7.41
C SER A 20 -0.06 -7.66 7.60
N VAL A 21 0.84 -7.22 8.48
CA VAL A 21 1.10 -5.79 8.69
C VAL A 21 1.60 -5.16 7.39
N PHE A 22 2.56 -5.80 6.73
CA PHE A 22 3.11 -5.34 5.46
C PHE A 22 2.02 -5.16 4.39
N ILE A 23 1.14 -6.16 4.19
CA ILE A 23 0.06 -6.09 3.21
C ILE A 23 -0.92 -4.95 3.55
N ASN A 24 -1.29 -4.78 4.82
CA ASN A 24 -2.19 -3.70 5.23
C ASN A 24 -1.57 -2.31 5.01
N VAL A 25 -0.29 -2.13 5.35
CA VAL A 25 0.44 -0.88 5.09
C VAL A 25 0.53 -0.63 3.60
N LEU A 26 0.84 -1.65 2.81
CA LEU A 26 0.90 -1.56 1.36
C LEU A 26 -0.46 -1.13 0.79
N LEU A 27 -1.55 -1.78 1.18
CA LEU A 27 -2.92 -1.43 0.79
C LEU A 27 -3.31 -0.02 1.23
N MET A 28 -2.91 0.40 2.44
CA MET A 28 -3.14 1.76 2.93
C MET A 28 -2.46 2.79 2.02
N LEU A 29 -1.20 2.57 1.67
CA LEU A 29 -0.46 3.47 0.77
C LEU A 29 -1.04 3.48 -0.63
N PHE A 30 -1.46 2.31 -1.15
CA PHE A 30 -2.16 2.23 -2.43
C PHE A 30 -3.47 3.02 -2.40
N ASN A 31 -4.26 2.87 -1.34
CA ASN A 31 -5.51 3.59 -1.16
C ASN A 31 -5.32 5.10 -0.96
N LEU A 32 -4.13 5.58 -0.61
CA LEU A 32 -3.84 7.01 -0.51
C LEU A 32 -3.49 7.66 -1.86
N LEU A 33 -3.27 6.88 -2.93
CA LEU A 33 -3.01 7.46 -4.24
C LEU A 33 -4.25 8.19 -4.79
N PRO A 34 -4.11 9.42 -5.30
CA PRO A 34 -5.21 10.20 -5.86
C PRO A 34 -5.60 9.74 -7.28
N ILE A 35 -5.93 8.46 -7.43
CA ILE A 35 -6.30 7.83 -8.70
C ILE A 35 -7.71 7.21 -8.52
N PRO A 36 -8.72 7.60 -9.30
CA PRO A 36 -9.99 6.84 -9.32
C PRO A 36 -9.66 5.44 -9.85
N PRO A 37 -9.98 4.27 -9.25
CA PRO A 37 -11.03 3.88 -8.29
C PRO A 37 -10.58 3.69 -6.82
N LEU A 38 -9.38 4.13 -6.45
CA LEU A 38 -8.83 4.04 -5.10
C LEU A 38 -9.42 5.15 -4.20
N ASP A 39 -9.51 4.90 -2.89
CA ASP A 39 -10.20 5.80 -1.95
C ASP A 39 -9.59 7.22 -1.91
N GLY A 40 -8.28 7.34 -2.09
CA GLY A 40 -7.54 8.60 -2.15
C GLY A 40 -7.96 9.47 -3.33
N GLY A 41 -8.41 8.87 -4.43
CA GLY A 41 -9.03 9.58 -5.54
C GLY A 41 -10.33 10.26 -5.11
N ARG A 42 -11.17 9.58 -4.33
CA ARG A 42 -12.44 10.15 -3.80
C ARG A 42 -12.18 11.26 -2.78
N ILE A 43 -11.18 11.09 -1.92
CA ILE A 43 -10.75 12.11 -0.96
C ILE A 43 -10.23 13.35 -1.70
N ALA A 44 -9.42 13.16 -2.75
CA ALA A 44 -8.94 14.26 -3.59
C ALA A 44 -10.11 15.00 -4.27
N VAL A 45 -11.09 14.31 -4.87
CA VAL A 45 -12.28 14.97 -5.45
C VAL A 45 -13.02 15.81 -4.40
N GLY A 46 -13.16 15.32 -3.17
CA GLY A 46 -13.84 16.03 -2.09
C GLY A 46 -13.07 17.24 -1.52
N LEU A 47 -11.75 17.25 -1.64
CA LEU A 47 -10.89 18.36 -1.18
C LEU A 47 -10.61 19.41 -2.25
N LEU A 48 -10.72 19.07 -3.55
CA LEU A 48 -10.36 19.98 -4.65
C LEU A 48 -11.57 20.84 -5.12
N PRO A 49 -11.34 22.11 -5.52
CA PRO A 49 -12.36 22.97 -6.09
C PRO A 49 -12.97 22.41 -7.39
N TYR A 50 -14.22 22.78 -7.65
CA TYR A 50 -15.11 22.21 -8.68
C TYR A 50 -14.48 21.97 -10.07
N GLN A 51 -13.59 22.84 -10.53
CA GLN A 51 -12.93 22.68 -11.82
C GLN A 51 -11.96 21.50 -11.86
N GLN A 52 -11.20 21.27 -10.78
CA GLN A 52 -10.23 20.18 -10.70
C GLN A 52 -10.91 18.85 -10.38
N ALA A 53 -11.97 18.90 -9.55
CA ALA A 53 -12.85 17.76 -9.30
C ALA A 53 -13.43 17.20 -10.60
N ARG A 54 -13.84 18.07 -11.54
CA ARG A 54 -14.39 17.67 -12.85
C ARG A 54 -13.36 16.97 -13.75
N THR A 55 -12.10 17.41 -13.71
CA THR A 55 -11.00 16.76 -14.44
C THR A 55 -10.69 15.39 -13.85
N LEU A 56 -10.71 15.26 -12.51
CA LEU A 56 -10.45 14.00 -11.83
C LEU A 56 -11.60 13.00 -11.97
N SER A 57 -12.86 13.45 -11.97
CA SER A 57 -14.02 12.60 -12.28
C SER A 57 -14.01 12.10 -13.73
N GLY A 58 -13.42 12.87 -14.65
CA GLY A 58 -13.22 12.41 -16.03
C GLY A 58 -12.28 11.21 -16.17
N LEU A 59 -11.47 10.92 -15.15
CA LEU A 59 -10.58 9.75 -15.10
C LEU A 59 -11.28 8.50 -14.54
N GLU A 60 -12.50 8.59 -14.01
CA GLU A 60 -13.26 7.43 -13.48
C GLU A 60 -13.33 6.23 -14.45
N PRO A 61 -13.65 6.41 -15.76
CA PRO A 61 -13.75 5.27 -16.69
C PRO A 61 -12.40 4.61 -16.96
N TYR A 62 -11.31 5.37 -16.87
CA TYR A 62 -9.94 4.92 -17.15
C TYR A 62 -9.21 4.42 -15.91
N GLY A 63 -9.80 4.60 -14.73
CA GLY A 63 -9.18 4.30 -13.45
C GLY A 63 -8.65 2.88 -13.32
N MET A 64 -9.47 1.90 -13.69
CA MET A 64 -9.08 0.49 -13.67
C MET A 64 -7.93 0.21 -14.66
N MET A 65 -7.93 0.87 -15.82
CA MET A 65 -6.89 0.71 -16.82
C MET A 65 -5.56 1.31 -16.36
N ILE A 66 -5.59 2.45 -15.64
CA ILE A 66 -4.40 3.06 -15.03
C ILE A 66 -3.79 2.11 -14.00
N VAL A 67 -4.59 1.50 -13.12
CA VAL A 67 -4.09 0.54 -12.12
C VAL A 67 -3.48 -0.69 -12.79
N ILE A 68 -4.12 -1.24 -13.81
CA ILE A 68 -3.59 -2.39 -14.55
C ILE A 68 -2.26 -2.05 -15.21
N ILE A 69 -2.16 -0.88 -15.85
CA ILE A 69 -0.90 -0.40 -16.45
C ILE A 69 0.15 -0.22 -15.37
N LEU A 70 -0.19 0.41 -14.24
CA LEU A 70 0.73 0.64 -13.13
C LEU A 70 1.34 -0.68 -12.61
N ILE A 71 0.51 -1.72 -12.45
CA ILE A 71 0.95 -3.05 -12.00
C ILE A 71 1.73 -3.79 -13.10
N ALA A 72 1.25 -3.75 -14.34
CA ALA A 72 1.89 -4.44 -15.47
C ALA A 72 3.28 -3.88 -15.80
N PHE A 73 3.44 -2.56 -15.65
CA PHE A 73 4.70 -1.87 -15.90
C PHE A 73 5.61 -1.77 -14.67
N ASP A 74 5.14 -2.17 -13.48
CA ASP A 74 5.95 -2.10 -12.25
C ASP A 74 7.23 -2.94 -12.35
N GLY A 75 7.15 -4.11 -12.99
CA GLY A 75 8.33 -4.96 -13.22
C GLY A 75 9.43 -4.30 -14.05
N GLN A 76 9.11 -3.26 -14.83
CA GLN A 76 10.03 -2.62 -15.77
C GLN A 76 10.43 -1.20 -15.35
N LEU A 77 9.51 -0.44 -14.73
CA LEU A 77 9.78 0.92 -14.25
C LEU A 77 10.18 0.98 -12.77
N GLN A 78 10.03 -0.10 -11.99
CA GLN A 78 10.38 -0.16 -10.56
C GLN A 78 9.77 1.00 -9.75
N ILE A 79 8.61 1.52 -10.17
CA ILE A 79 7.99 2.70 -9.54
C ILE A 79 7.45 2.31 -8.17
N MET A 80 6.83 1.12 -8.03
CA MET A 80 6.36 0.67 -6.73
C MET A 80 7.56 0.39 -5.81
N SER A 81 8.59 -0.32 -6.28
CA SER A 81 9.76 -0.60 -5.43
C SER A 81 10.57 0.66 -5.08
N THR A 82 10.64 1.67 -5.93
CA THR A 82 11.42 2.88 -5.62
C THR A 82 10.65 3.87 -4.75
N PHE A 83 9.34 4.01 -4.96
CA PHE A 83 8.53 4.99 -4.23
C PHE A 83 7.81 4.39 -3.02
N PHE A 84 7.21 3.20 -3.16
CA PHE A 84 6.48 2.56 -2.05
C PHE A 84 7.42 1.92 -1.04
N TRP A 85 8.54 1.31 -1.46
CA TRP A 85 9.45 0.64 -0.52
C TRP A 85 9.99 1.54 0.60
N PRO A 86 10.50 2.76 0.36
CA PRO A 86 10.96 3.63 1.45
C PRO A 86 9.79 4.03 2.36
N LEU A 87 8.60 4.25 1.80
CA LEU A 87 7.41 4.65 2.54
C LEU A 87 6.87 3.52 3.42
N VAL A 88 6.85 2.29 2.89
CA VAL A 88 6.55 1.08 3.65
C VAL A 88 7.60 0.84 4.72
N ASN A 89 8.89 1.00 4.41
CA ASN A 89 9.95 0.83 5.40
C ASN A 89 9.81 1.85 6.54
N LEU A 90 9.52 3.12 6.24
CA LEU A 90 9.25 4.13 7.26
C LEU A 90 8.03 3.77 8.12
N ALA A 91 6.92 3.32 7.51
CA ALA A 91 5.74 2.90 8.24
C ALA A 91 6.04 1.67 9.13
N MET A 92 6.76 0.68 8.61
CA MET A 92 7.20 -0.49 9.38
C MET A 92 8.15 -0.08 10.51
N MET A 93 9.09 0.82 10.28
CA MET A 93 10.00 1.35 11.31
C MET A 93 9.22 2.10 12.41
N ALA A 94 8.21 2.88 12.05
CA ALA A 94 7.35 3.56 13.02
C ALA A 94 6.50 2.59 13.85
N ILE A 95 6.00 1.52 13.23
CA ILE A 95 5.27 0.45 13.94
C ILE A 95 6.21 -0.29 14.89
N LEU A 96 7.41 -0.65 14.41
CA LEU A 96 8.40 -1.37 15.21
C LEU A 96 8.95 -0.52 16.36
N SER A 97 9.17 0.79 16.16
CA SER A 97 9.57 1.69 17.24
C SER A 97 8.47 1.85 18.28
N GLY A 98 7.20 1.89 17.88
CA GLY A 98 6.04 1.91 18.77
C GLY A 98 5.84 0.62 19.57
N THR A 99 6.35 -0.53 19.10
CA THR A 99 6.33 -1.79 19.86
C THR A 99 7.51 -1.99 20.81
N LEU A 100 8.57 -1.19 20.67
CA LEU A 100 9.81 -1.29 21.46
C LEU A 100 9.92 -0.23 22.57
N GLY A 101 9.00 0.72 22.63
CA GLY A 101 8.84 1.68 23.73
C GLY A 101 7.75 1.26 24.71
#